data_AF-A0A9Q3GAM7-F1
#
_entry.id   AF-A0A9Q3GAM7-F1
#
_cell.length_a   1.000
_cell.length_b   1.000
_cell.length_c   1.000
_cell.angle_alpha   90.00
_cell.angle_beta   90.00
_cell.angle_gamma   90.00
#
_symmetry.space_group_name_H-M   'P 1'
#
loop_
_entity.id
_entity.type
_entity.pdbx_description
1 polymer ?
#
loop_
_entity_poly.entity_id
_entity_poly.type
_entity_poly.pdbx_seq_one_letter_code
_entity_poly.pdbx_strand_id
1 'polypeptide(L)'
;MEKSDSNRKITLKDGNYVTWVTAIEAELRHIGCWRFVDGTDGDVTEEKKEKSYCLIMRHLDESIVAFVGNKITPDEKGDGQALWRMLKDKFVGSGVQAQGIALDKFLELNFKNLDQWVEDL
;
A
#
# COMPACT_ATOMS: atom_id res chain seq x y z
N MET A 1 -1.21 -30.28 15.79
CA MET A 1 -0.19 -29.64 14.94
C MET A 1 -0.96 -28.80 13.93
N GLU A 2 -1.33 -27.58 14.32
CA GLU A 2 -2.06 -26.67 13.44
C GLU A 2 -1.12 -26.29 12.30
N LYS A 3 -1.51 -26.63 11.07
CA LYS A 3 -0.91 -26.05 9.87
C LYS A 3 -1.28 -24.57 9.92
N SER A 4 -0.32 -23.74 10.29
CA SER A 4 -0.44 -22.30 10.08
C SER A 4 -0.54 -22.10 8.58
N ASP A 5 -1.76 -21.93 8.06
CA ASP A 5 -1.96 -21.32 6.75
C ASP A 5 -1.31 -19.94 6.85
N SER A 6 -0.04 -19.87 6.42
CA SER A 6 0.67 -18.63 6.15
C SER A 6 -0.02 -17.99 4.95
N ASN A 7 -1.23 -17.50 5.16
CA ASN A 7 -1.87 -16.56 4.26
C ASN A 7 -0.96 -15.34 4.29
N ARG A 8 -0.07 -15.24 3.29
CA ARG A 8 1.00 -14.23 3.23
C ARG A 8 0.37 -12.86 3.10
N LYS A 9 0.03 -12.28 4.25
CA LYS A 9 -0.51 -10.93 4.36
C LYS A 9 0.54 -9.94 3.86
N ILE A 10 0.24 -9.28 2.74
CA ILE A 10 1.10 -8.25 2.18
C ILE A 10 0.95 -7.00 3.03
N THR A 11 2.03 -6.57 3.69
CA THR A 11 2.07 -5.31 4.45
C THR A 11 2.76 -4.22 3.64
N LEU A 12 2.26 -2.98 3.73
CA LEU A 12 2.84 -1.84 3.02
C LEU A 12 4.18 -1.48 3.63
N LYS A 13 5.22 -1.43 2.79
CA LYS A 13 6.58 -1.01 3.11
C LYS A 13 7.11 -0.13 1.97
N ASP A 14 8.23 0.52 2.21
CA ASP A 14 8.92 1.23 1.13
C ASP A 14 9.34 0.23 0.04
N GLY A 15 9.03 0.55 -1.22
CA GLY A 15 9.36 -0.28 -2.38
C GLY A 15 8.30 -1.29 -2.84
N ASN A 16 7.27 -1.61 -2.04
CA ASN A 16 6.25 -2.61 -2.46
C ASN A 16 4.86 -2.02 -2.75
N TYR A 17 4.76 -0.70 -2.92
CA TYR A 17 3.49 0.02 -3.00
C TYR A 17 2.55 -0.54 -4.09
N VAL A 18 3.05 -0.83 -5.29
CA VAL A 18 2.21 -1.35 -6.40
C VAL A 18 1.60 -2.72 -6.06
N THR A 19 2.41 -3.63 -5.52
CA THR A 19 1.99 -4.95 -5.09
C THR A 19 0.96 -4.85 -3.96
N TRP A 20 1.23 -3.98 -2.97
CA TRP A 20 0.33 -3.75 -1.86
C TRP A 20 -1.01 -3.16 -2.31
N VAL A 21 -1.00 -2.11 -3.15
CA VAL A 21 -2.22 -1.49 -3.69
C VAL A 21 -3.07 -2.55 -4.34
N THR A 22 -2.51 -3.32 -5.28
CA THR A 22 -3.24 -4.37 -6.02
C THR A 22 -3.94 -5.36 -5.09
N ALA A 23 -3.26 -5.80 -4.02
CA ALA A 23 -3.84 -6.71 -3.04
C ALA A 23 -4.97 -6.05 -2.22
N ILE A 24 -4.77 -4.83 -1.73
CA ILE A 24 -5.77 -4.14 -0.92
C ILE A 24 -6.98 -3.71 -1.75
N GLU A 25 -6.82 -3.36 -3.02
CA GLU A 25 -7.97 -3.11 -3.91
C GLU A 25 -8.85 -4.37 -4.02
N ALA A 26 -8.25 -5.55 -4.17
CA ALA A 26 -8.99 -6.81 -4.26
C ALA A 26 -9.76 -7.11 -2.97
N GLU A 27 -9.13 -6.93 -1.81
CA GLU A 27 -9.75 -7.08 -0.49
C GLU A 27 -10.89 -6.07 -0.28
N LEU A 28 -10.69 -4.80 -0.64
CA LEU A 28 -11.73 -3.76 -0.57
C LEU A 28 -12.91 -4.04 -1.51
N ARG A 29 -12.66 -4.64 -2.68
CA ARG A 29 -13.73 -5.10 -3.59
C ARG A 29 -14.50 -6.27 -2.98
N HIS A 30 -13.81 -7.22 -2.37
CA HIS A 30 -14.43 -8.36 -1.70
C HIS A 30 -15.40 -7.93 -0.59
N ILE A 31 -15.05 -6.90 0.19
CA ILE A 31 -15.91 -6.35 1.24
C ILE A 31 -16.85 -5.23 0.78
N GLY A 32 -16.95 -4.98 -0.53
CA GLY A 32 -17.86 -3.96 -1.09
C GLY A 32 -17.52 -2.51 -0.75
N CYS A 33 -16.28 -2.22 -0.36
CA CYS A 33 -15.81 -0.89 0.06
C CYS A 33 -14.99 -0.15 -1.02
N TRP A 34 -14.54 -0.83 -2.08
CA TRP A 34 -13.65 -0.23 -3.09
C TRP A 34 -14.16 1.07 -3.71
N ARG A 35 -15.41 1.09 -4.20
CA ARG A 35 -15.99 2.29 -4.86
C ARG A 35 -16.16 3.48 -3.91
N PHE A 36 -16.24 3.21 -2.59
CA PHE A 36 -16.21 4.25 -1.57
C PHE A 36 -14.77 4.78 -1.41
N VAL A 37 -13.79 3.88 -1.26
CA VAL A 37 -12.38 4.25 -1.04
C VAL A 37 -11.76 4.97 -2.24
N ASP A 38 -12.05 4.55 -3.48
CA ASP A 38 -11.52 5.18 -4.69
C ASP A 38 -12.23 6.50 -5.05
N GLY A 39 -13.38 6.78 -4.42
CA GLY A 39 -14.17 8.00 -4.62
C GLY A 39 -14.96 8.05 -5.93
N THR A 40 -15.10 6.93 -6.65
CA THR A 40 -15.74 6.91 -7.98
C THR A 40 -17.25 6.89 -7.93
N ASP A 41 -17.86 6.29 -6.91
CA ASP A 41 -19.31 6.36 -6.58
C ASP A 41 -19.65 5.27 -5.54
N GLY A 42 -19.61 5.66 -4.27
CA GLY A 42 -19.91 4.78 -3.15
C GLY A 42 -20.77 5.49 -2.13
N ASP A 43 -21.88 4.85 -1.74
CA ASP A 43 -22.67 5.26 -0.58
C ASP A 43 -21.75 5.42 0.64
N VAL A 44 -21.74 6.62 1.21
CA VAL A 44 -20.88 7.01 2.33
C VAL A 44 -21.60 6.63 3.62
N THR A 45 -21.27 5.47 4.15
CA THR A 45 -21.75 5.01 5.44
C THR A 45 -20.62 4.95 6.45
N GLU A 46 -20.91 5.24 7.71
CA GLU A 46 -19.94 5.09 8.81
C GLU A 46 -19.41 3.66 8.91
N GLU A 47 -20.24 2.67 8.56
CA GLU A 47 -19.81 1.28 8.48
C GLU A 47 -18.71 1.05 7.43
N LYS A 48 -18.85 1.62 6.23
CA LYS A 48 -17.84 1.48 5.16
C LYS A 48 -16.56 2.25 5.49
N LYS A 49 -16.68 3.43 6.10
CA LYS A 49 -15.53 4.19 6.62
C LYS A 49 -14.70 3.33 7.55
N GLU A 50 -15.32 2.82 8.62
CA GLU A 50 -14.63 2.07 9.66
C GLU A 50 -14.10 0.71 9.14
N LYS A 51 -14.90 -0.03 8.35
CA LYS A 51 -14.47 -1.32 7.77
C LYS A 51 -13.26 -1.16 6.88
N SER A 52 -13.27 -0.19 5.97
CA SER A 52 -12.16 0.05 5.07
C SER A 52 -10.93 0.57 5.82
N TYR A 53 -11.11 1.46 6.81
CA TYR A 53 -10.04 1.94 7.68
C TYR A 53 -9.34 0.79 8.40
N CYS A 54 -10.10 -0.06 9.10
CA CYS A 54 -9.59 -1.22 9.81
C CYS A 54 -8.86 -2.19 8.88
N LEU A 55 -9.41 -2.46 7.69
CA LEU A 55 -8.80 -3.35 6.71
C LEU A 55 -7.44 -2.81 6.25
N ILE A 56 -7.39 -1.53 5.87
CA ILE A 56 -6.15 -0.90 5.40
C ILE A 56 -5.11 -0.86 6.53
N MET A 57 -5.47 -0.40 7.73
CA MET A 57 -4.59 -0.33 8.90
C MET A 57 -3.96 -1.68 9.24
N ARG A 58 -4.72 -2.77 9.14
CA ARG A 58 -4.19 -4.12 9.36
C ARG A 58 -3.05 -4.43 8.39
N HIS A 59 -3.07 -3.92 7.17
CA HIS A 59 -2.09 -4.22 6.15
C HIS A 59 -0.95 -3.19 6.06
N LEU A 60 -0.72 -2.43 7.13
CA LEU A 60 0.43 -1.52 7.22
C LEU A 60 1.55 -2.17 8.03
N ASP A 61 2.79 -1.93 7.60
CA ASP A 61 3.95 -2.18 8.45
C ASP A 61 4.04 -1.14 9.57
N GLU A 62 4.75 -1.47 10.65
CA GLU A 62 4.92 -0.62 11.83
C GLU A 62 5.39 0.79 11.48
N SER A 63 6.35 0.91 10.56
CA SER A 63 6.87 2.21 10.10
C SER A 63 5.80 3.09 9.45
N ILE A 64 4.87 2.48 8.71
CA ILE A 64 3.77 3.18 8.05
C ILE A 64 2.66 3.51 9.05
N VAL A 65 2.39 2.62 10.01
CA VAL A 65 1.46 2.89 11.12
C VAL A 65 1.91 4.12 11.92
N ALA A 66 3.19 4.20 12.26
CA ALA A 66 3.75 5.35 12.96
C ALA A 66 3.62 6.64 12.13
N PHE A 67 3.85 6.57 10.82
CA PHE A 67 3.61 7.70 9.92
C PHE A 67 2.14 8.16 9.93
N VAL A 68 1.20 7.23 9.79
CA VAL A 68 -0.25 7.54 9.79
C VAL A 68 -0.65 8.17 11.12
N GLY A 69 -0.22 7.61 12.25
CA GLY A 69 -0.54 8.12 13.59
C GLY A 69 -0.07 9.56 13.83
N ASN A 70 0.98 10.00 13.14
CA ASN A 70 1.49 11.38 13.24
C ASN A 70 0.80 12.37 12.28
N LYS A 71 0.17 11.88 11.21
CA LYS A 71 -0.42 12.74 10.17
C LYS A 71 -1.94 12.78 10.17
N ILE A 72 -2.59 11.71 10.62
CA ILE A 72 -4.04 11.61 10.57
C ILE A 72 -4.67 12.56 11.58
N THR A 73 -5.67 13.31 11.13
CA THR A 73 -6.43 14.19 12.03
C THR A 73 -7.47 13.38 12.81
N PRO A 74 -8.01 13.90 13.93
CA PRO A 74 -9.06 13.22 14.69
C PRO A 74 -10.31 12.91 13.85
N ASP A 75 -10.69 13.80 12.92
CA ASP A 75 -11.88 13.66 12.09
C ASP A 75 -11.70 12.64 10.94
N GLU A 76 -10.46 12.38 10.54
CA GLU A 76 -10.12 11.38 9.52
C GLU A 76 -9.89 9.98 10.12
N LYS A 77 -9.74 9.89 11.45
CA LYS A 77 -9.52 8.62 12.13
C LYS A 77 -10.77 7.75 12.02
N GLY A 78 -10.62 6.56 11.47
CA GLY A 78 -11.76 5.69 11.16
C GLY A 78 -12.29 5.86 9.73
N ASP A 79 -11.75 6.79 8.94
CA ASP A 79 -12.12 6.96 7.53
C ASP A 79 -11.09 6.30 6.60
N GLY A 80 -11.48 5.17 6.00
CA GLY A 80 -10.61 4.44 5.08
C GLY A 80 -10.35 5.17 3.75
N GLN A 81 -11.23 6.07 3.31
CA GLN A 81 -10.99 6.89 2.11
C GLN A 81 -9.91 7.95 2.41
N ALA A 82 -9.98 8.61 3.56
CA ALA A 82 -8.95 9.57 3.98
C ALA A 82 -7.58 8.90 4.14
N LEU A 83 -7.55 7.73 4.80
CA LEU A 83 -6.33 6.93 4.93
C LEU A 83 -5.76 6.51 3.57
N TRP A 84 -6.60 6.05 2.64
CA TRP A 84 -6.16 5.65 1.30
C TRP A 84 -5.53 6.80 0.53
N ARG A 85 -6.17 7.99 0.54
CA ARG A 85 -5.63 9.19 -0.10
C ARG A 85 -4.28 9.59 0.49
N MET A 86 -4.15 9.61 1.82
CA MET A 86 -2.89 9.92 2.50
C MET A 86 -1.76 8.97 2.10
N LEU A 87 -2.03 7.66 2.02
CA LEU A 87 -1.04 6.68 1.59
C LEU A 87 -0.68 6.89 0.11
N LYS A 88 -1.65 7.14 -0.75
CA LYS A 88 -1.40 7.46 -2.16
C LYS A 88 -0.52 8.69 -2.32
N ASP A 89 -0.79 9.76 -1.59
CA ASP A 89 0.01 10.98 -1.63
C ASP A 89 1.44 10.73 -1.11
N LYS A 90 1.59 9.92 -0.05
CA LYS A 90 2.91 9.53 0.46
C LYS A 90 3.74 8.79 -0.59
N PHE A 91 3.17 7.86 -1.36
CA PHE A 91 3.93 6.93 -2.20
C PHE A 91 3.98 7.31 -3.69
N VAL A 92 2.95 7.98 -4.19
CA VAL A 92 2.90 8.53 -5.55
C VAL A 92 3.54 9.91 -5.59
N GLY A 93 3.25 10.77 -4.60
CA GLY A 93 3.80 12.13 -4.52
C GLY A 93 5.29 12.20 -4.17
N SER A 94 5.85 11.15 -3.56
CA SER A 94 7.27 11.06 -3.21
C SER A 94 8.15 10.45 -4.30
N GLY A 95 7.58 9.95 -5.39
CA GLY A 95 8.31 9.17 -6.38
C GLY A 95 8.79 7.80 -5.86
N VAL A 96 8.32 7.33 -4.69
CA VAL A 96 8.70 6.01 -4.15
C VAL A 96 8.29 4.87 -5.09
N GLN A 97 7.22 5.03 -5.88
CA GLN A 97 6.93 4.10 -6.97
C GLN A 97 8.06 4.04 -8.00
N ALA A 98 8.59 5.19 -8.41
CA ALA A 98 9.71 5.26 -9.36
C ALA A 98 11.01 4.73 -8.73
N GLN A 99 11.24 4.97 -7.45
CA GLN A 99 12.39 4.44 -6.70
C GLN A 99 12.31 2.91 -6.52
N GLY A 100 11.12 2.37 -6.22
CA GLY A 100 10.89 0.93 -6.13
C GLY A 100 11.15 0.24 -7.47
N ILE A 101 10.65 0.80 -8.57
CA ILE A 101 10.93 0.31 -9.93
C ILE A 101 12.44 0.41 -10.25
N ALA A 102 13.10 1.50 -9.87
CA ALA A 102 14.55 1.64 -10.07
C ALA A 102 15.36 0.64 -9.24
N LEU A 103 14.93 0.35 -8.00
CA LEU A 103 15.55 -0.64 -7.14
C LEU A 103 15.35 -2.07 -7.68
N ASP A 104 14.14 -2.43 -8.11
CA ASP A 104 13.87 -3.73 -8.71
C ASP A 104 14.74 -3.94 -9.96
N LYS A 105 14.83 -2.92 -10.84
CA LYS A 105 15.74 -2.94 -11.99
C LYS A 105 17.20 -3.10 -11.58
N PHE A 106 17.65 -2.38 -10.55
CA PHE A 106 19.01 -2.49 -10.04
C PHE A 106 19.31 -3.89 -9.46
N LEU A 107 18.35 -4.50 -8.76
CA LEU A 107 18.50 -5.85 -8.21
C LEU A 107 18.46 -6.95 -9.29
N GLU A 108 17.82 -6.68 -10.43
CA GLU A 108 17.85 -7.55 -11.61
C GLU A 108 19.17 -7.47 -12.39
N LEU A 109 20.04 -6.48 -12.10
CA LEU A 109 21.37 -6.39 -12.70
C LEU A 109 22.25 -7.54 -12.22
N ASN A 110 22.59 -8.42 -13.14
CA ASN A 110 23.46 -9.55 -12.85
C ASN A 110 24.87 -9.21 -13.35
N PHE A 111 25.79 -8.92 -12.43
CA PHE A 111 27.15 -8.52 -12.77
C PHE A 111 27.88 -9.66 -13.51
N LYS A 112 28.08 -9.47 -14.82
CA LYS A 112 28.82 -10.42 -15.67
C LYS A 112 30.25 -9.95 -15.95
N ASN A 113 30.42 -8.69 -16.32
CA ASN A 113 31.71 -8.02 -16.51
C ASN A 113 31.52 -6.49 -16.50
N LEU A 114 32.62 -5.74 -16.44
CA LEU A 114 32.59 -4.28 -16.26
C LEU A 114 31.96 -3.55 -17.45
N ASP A 115 32.21 -4.00 -18.68
CA ASP A 115 31.71 -3.35 -19.89
C ASP A 115 30.19 -3.48 -20.01
N GLN A 116 29.64 -4.67 -19.75
CA GLN A 116 28.19 -4.91 -19.73
C GLN A 116 27.49 -4.19 -18.58
N TRP A 117 28.14 -4.10 -17.41
CA TRP A 117 27.55 -3.47 -16.24
C TRP A 117 27.38 -1.96 -16.39
N VAL A 118 28.25 -1.29 -17.15
CA VAL A 118 28.13 0.14 -17.45
C VAL A 118 27.04 0.41 -18.50
N GLU A 119 26.79 -0.52 -19.43
CA GLU A 119 25.69 -0.41 -20.40
C GLU A 119 24.31 -0.70 -19.79
N ASP A 120 24.25 -1.54 -18.75
CA ASP A 120 22.99 -1.91 -18.07
C ASP A 120 22.53 -0.88 -17.01
N LEU A 121 23.36 0.15 -16.72
CA LEU A 121 23.10 1.26 -15.80
C LEU A 121 22.26 2.38 -16.46
#